data_AF-A0A2V6PTZ4-F1
#
_entry.id   AF-A0A2V6PTZ4-F1
#
_cell.length_a   1.000
_cell.length_b   1.000
_cell.length_c   1.000
_cell.angle_alpha   90.00
_cell.angle_beta   90.00
_cell.angle_gamma   90.00
#
_symmetry.space_group_name_H-M   'P 1'
#
loop_
_entity.id
_entity.type
_entity.pdbx_description
1 polymer ?
#
loop_
_entity_poly.entity_id
_entity_poly.type
_entity_poly.pdbx_seq_one_letter_code
_entity_poly.pdbx_strand_id
1 'polypeptide(L)'
;MTIVGPRPWHAAWPRHVPRSIAAPSVPAWWLLERNLPAFASHVAVREVDHETLGEGRVLTYEQLVRAARGVASGLRSLGVGRNVRVGLCLPNSAALILGYYGRTRPCRS
;
A
#
# COMPACT_ATOMS: atom_id res chain seq x y z
N MET A 1 16.06 8.12 20.32
CA MET A 1 17.41 8.33 19.75
C MET A 1 17.26 8.83 18.33
N THR A 2 17.17 10.14 18.14
CA THR A 2 17.06 10.75 16.82
C THR A 2 18.47 10.83 16.25
N ILE A 3 18.78 10.03 15.23
CA ILE A 3 20.06 10.12 14.54
C ILE A 3 20.05 11.45 13.75
N VAL A 4 20.65 12.48 14.32
CA VAL A 4 20.89 13.77 13.66
C VAL A 4 22.26 13.68 13.01
N GLY A 5 22.30 13.13 11.80
CA GLY A 5 23.47 13.06 10.95
C GLY A 5 23.04 12.96 9.48
N PRO A 6 23.88 13.37 8.51
CA PRO A 6 23.55 13.24 7.10
C PRO A 6 23.34 11.76 6.78
N ARG A 7 22.14 11.43 6.28
CA ARG A 7 21.76 10.06 5.92
C ARG A 7 22.74 9.51 4.88
N PRO A 8 23.47 8.40 5.16
CA PRO A 8 24.57 7.94 4.29
C PRO A 8 24.11 7.62 2.86
N TRP A 9 22.85 7.20 2.68
CA TRP A 9 22.26 6.96 1.37
C TRP A 9 21.99 8.24 0.55
N HIS A 10 22.04 9.45 1.15
CA HIS A 10 21.90 10.70 0.40
C HIS A 10 23.05 10.94 -0.59
N ALA A 11 24.20 10.30 -0.40
CA ALA A 11 25.33 10.36 -1.33
C ALA A 11 25.02 9.65 -2.66
N ALA A 12 24.25 8.55 -2.61
CA ALA A 12 23.81 7.78 -3.78
C ALA A 12 22.40 8.16 -4.26
N TRP A 13 21.71 9.08 -3.58
CA TRP A 13 20.34 9.48 -3.92
C TRP A 13 20.30 10.30 -5.21
N PRO A 14 19.41 9.98 -6.18
CA PRO A 14 19.32 10.72 -7.42
C PRO A 14 19.06 12.21 -7.18
N ARG A 15 19.88 13.09 -7.80
CA ARG A 15 19.82 14.54 -7.57
C ARG A 15 18.46 15.17 -7.92
N HIS A 16 17.74 14.57 -8.87
CA HIS A 16 16.44 15.05 -9.36
C HIS A 16 15.26 14.60 -8.48
N VAL A 17 15.47 13.65 -7.56
CA VAL A 17 14.41 13.16 -6.67
C VAL A 17 14.52 13.90 -5.33
N PRO A 18 13.43 14.56 -4.87
CA PRO A 18 13.42 15.21 -3.56
C PRO A 18 13.84 14.23 -2.45
N ARG A 19 14.72 14.68 -1.54
CA ARG A 19 15.15 13.88 -0.37
C ARG A 19 14.10 13.79 0.73
N SER A 20 13.06 14.60 0.62
CA SER A 20 11.88 14.61 1.48
C SER A 20 10.65 14.89 0.65
N ILE A 21 9.59 14.14 0.90
CA ILE A 21 8.26 14.38 0.33
C ILE A 21 7.34 14.61 1.52
N ALA A 22 6.58 15.71 1.49
CA ALA A 22 5.52 15.92 2.45
C ALA A 22 4.46 14.85 2.22
N ALA A 23 4.37 13.88 3.13
CA ALA A 23 3.33 12.87 3.06
C ALA A 23 1.98 13.57 3.31
N PRO A 24 1.01 13.47 2.38
CA PRO A 24 -0.28 14.08 2.57
C PRO A 24 -1.00 13.41 3.75
N SER A 25 -1.67 14.20 4.58
CA SER A 25 -2.51 13.71 5.68
C SER A 25 -3.85 13.19 5.14
N VAL A 26 -3.79 12.14 4.32
CA VAL A 26 -4.94 11.49 3.69
C VAL A 26 -4.94 10.00 4.03
N PRO A 27 -6.11 9.34 4.03
CA PRO A 27 -6.17 7.90 4.21
C PRO A 27 -5.39 7.15 3.12
N ALA A 28 -4.64 6.12 3.48
CA ALA A 28 -3.82 5.35 2.54
C ALA A 28 -4.61 4.82 1.33
N TRP A 29 -5.84 4.34 1.54
CA TRP A 29 -6.70 3.85 0.46
C TRP A 29 -7.05 4.95 -0.56
N TRP A 30 -7.10 6.22 -0.14
CA TRP A 30 -7.43 7.34 -1.01
C TRP A 30 -6.30 7.60 -2.02
N LEU A 31 -5.05 7.36 -1.62
CA LEU A 31 -3.91 7.43 -2.52
C LEU A 31 -3.97 6.39 -3.64
N LEU A 32 -4.57 5.22 -3.41
CA LEU A 32 -4.80 4.26 -4.49
C LEU A 32 -5.93 4.71 -5.41
N GLU A 33 -7.06 5.14 -4.85
CA GLU A 33 -8.24 5.47 -5.64
C GLU A 33 -8.05 6.70 -6.52
N ARG A 34 -7.33 7.71 -6.04
CA ARG A 34 -7.05 8.92 -6.84
C ARG A 34 -6.26 8.61 -8.12
N ASN A 35 -5.54 7.49 -8.17
CA ASN A 35 -4.73 7.09 -9.32
C ASN A 35 -5.53 6.28 -10.36
N LEU A 36 -6.72 5.77 -10.01
CA LEU A 36 -7.52 4.94 -10.91
C LEU A 36 -7.86 5.63 -12.24
N PRO A 37 -8.27 6.92 -12.29
CA PRO A 37 -8.64 7.54 -13.57
C PRO A 37 -7.49 7.57 -14.59
N ALA A 38 -6.24 7.70 -14.12
CA ALA A 38 -5.07 7.78 -14.99
C ALA A 38 -4.39 6.42 -15.20
N PHE A 39 -4.46 5.52 -14.23
CA PHE A 39 -3.60 4.34 -14.16
C PHE A 39 -4.33 3.01 -13.91
N ALA A 40 -5.65 2.94 -14.05
CA ALA A 40 -6.45 1.74 -13.76
C ALA A 40 -5.84 0.43 -14.30
N SER A 41 -5.41 0.42 -15.57
CA SER A 41 -4.84 -0.76 -16.24
C SER A 41 -3.34 -0.96 -16.03
N HIS A 42 -2.65 -0.01 -15.37
CA HIS A 42 -1.21 -0.14 -15.12
C HIS A 42 -0.96 -1.15 -13.99
N VAL A 43 0.12 -1.90 -14.12
CA VAL A 43 0.59 -2.82 -13.08
C VAL A 43 0.99 -2.01 -11.84
N ALA A 44 0.35 -2.28 -10.71
CA ALA A 44 0.62 -1.66 -9.42
C ALA A 44 1.49 -2.54 -8.53
N VAL A 45 1.30 -3.87 -8.60
CA VAL A 45 2.06 -4.85 -7.83
C VAL A 45 2.45 -5.99 -8.75
N ARG A 46 3.72 -6.37 -8.70
CA ARG A 46 4.27 -7.57 -9.33
C ARG A 46 5.02 -8.32 -8.25
N GLU A 47 4.51 -9.48 -7.86
CA GLU A 47 5.27 -10.41 -7.04
C GLU A 47 6.32 -11.09 -7.90
N VAL A 48 7.54 -11.15 -7.40
CA VAL A 48 8.66 -11.85 -8.02
C VAL A 48 9.23 -12.78 -6.99
N ASP A 49 9.38 -14.04 -7.35
CA ASP A 49 10.03 -15.03 -6.51
C ASP A 49 11.53 -14.72 -6.39
N HIS A 50 12.05 -14.69 -5.17
CA HIS A 50 13.41 -14.21 -4.92
C HIS A 50 14.49 -15.25 -5.27
N GLU A 51 14.13 -16.52 -5.44
CA GLU A 51 15.06 -17.61 -5.75
C GLU A 51 15.08 -17.91 -7.26
N THR A 52 13.90 -18.02 -7.86
CA THR A 52 13.69 -18.40 -9.25
C THR A 52 13.57 -17.21 -10.19
N LEU A 53 13.40 -15.99 -9.65
CA LEU A 53 13.03 -14.78 -10.40
C LEU A 53 11.75 -14.94 -11.22
N GLY A 54 10.95 -15.97 -10.93
CA GLY A 54 9.69 -16.25 -11.57
C GLY A 54 8.64 -15.19 -11.24
N GLU A 55 7.78 -14.90 -12.21
CA GLU A 55 6.66 -13.98 -11.99
C GLU A 55 5.55 -14.67 -11.21
N GLY A 56 5.22 -14.10 -10.06
CA GLY A 56 4.09 -14.52 -9.24
C GLY A 56 2.83 -13.77 -9.64
N ARG A 57 2.06 -13.33 -8.64
CA ARG A 57 0.84 -12.56 -8.89
C ARG A 57 1.16 -11.17 -9.42
N VAL A 58 0.45 -10.79 -10.49
CA VAL A 58 0.45 -9.41 -11.02
C VAL A 58 -0.92 -8.79 -10.79
N LEU A 59 -0.94 -7.58 -10.23
CA LEU A 59 -2.17 -6.82 -9.98
C LEU A 59 -2.07 -5.44 -10.62
N THR A 60 -3.10 -5.09 -11.41
CA THR A 60 -3.31 -3.70 -11.85
C THR A 60 -3.83 -2.83 -10.71
N TYR A 61 -3.79 -1.50 -10.86
CA TYR A 61 -4.40 -0.58 -9.89
C TYR A 61 -5.88 -0.90 -9.64
N GLU A 62 -6.64 -1.19 -10.69
CA GLU A 62 -8.05 -1.55 -10.57
C GLU A 62 -8.25 -2.83 -9.76
N GLN A 63 -7.49 -3.89 -10.09
CA GLN A 63 -7.56 -5.17 -9.39
C GLN A 63 -7.14 -5.03 -7.92
N LEU A 64 -6.10 -4.23 -7.65
CA LEU A 64 -5.61 -3.95 -6.32
C LEU A 64 -6.68 -3.23 -5.47
N VAL A 65 -7.32 -2.18 -6.00
CA VAL A 65 -8.39 -1.47 -5.28
C VAL A 65 -9.58 -2.38 -5.03
N ARG A 66 -9.99 -3.17 -6.02
CA ARG A 66 -11.10 -4.13 -5.87
C ARG A 66 -10.80 -5.14 -4.76
N ALA A 67 -9.61 -5.72 -4.75
CA ALA A 67 -9.20 -6.68 -3.73
C ALA A 67 -9.09 -6.04 -2.34
N ALA A 68 -8.52 -4.84 -2.23
CA ALA A 68 -8.45 -4.09 -0.97
C ALA A 68 -9.85 -3.76 -0.42
N ARG A 69 -10.80 -3.38 -1.28
CA ARG A 69 -12.21 -3.20 -0.91
C ARG A 69 -12.83 -4.49 -0.37
N GLY A 70 -12.51 -5.63 -0.97
CA GLY A 70 -12.94 -6.95 -0.50
C GLY A 70 -12.42 -7.25 0.91
N VAL A 71 -11.12 -7.03 1.16
CA VAL A 71 -10.52 -7.18 2.50
C VAL A 71 -11.21 -6.28 3.52
N ALA A 72 -11.42 -5.00 3.18
CA ALA A 72 -12.13 -4.07 4.06
C ALA A 72 -13.55 -4.54 4.39
N SER A 73 -14.24 -5.18 3.43
CA SER A 73 -15.56 -5.76 3.67
C SER A 73 -15.50 -6.98 4.59
N GLY A 74 -14.55 -7.88 4.36
CA GLY A 74 -14.35 -9.05 5.23
C GLY A 74 -14.03 -8.65 6.67
N LEU A 75 -13.16 -7.65 6.87
CA LEU A 75 -12.85 -7.13 8.19
C LEU A 75 -14.08 -6.53 8.89
N ARG A 76 -14.96 -5.80 8.16
CA ARG A 76 -16.22 -5.31 8.73
C ARG A 76 -17.12 -6.45 9.18
N SER A 77 -17.25 -7.50 8.37
CA SER A 77 -18.07 -8.67 8.71
C SER A 77 -17.54 -9.39 9.97
N LEU A 78 -16.24 -9.30 10.24
CA LEU A 78 -15.61 -9.79 11.47
C LEU A 78 -15.74 -8.83 12.67
N GLY A 79 -16.49 -7.73 12.54
CA GLY A 79 -16.70 -6.75 13.60
C GLY A 79 -15.59 -5.70 13.74
N VAL A 80 -14.64 -5.62 12.79
CA VAL A 80 -13.59 -4.60 12.82
C VAL A 80 -14.18 -3.24 12.43
N GLY A 81 -14.50 -2.46 13.45
CA GLY A 81 -15.03 -1.10 13.33
C GLY A 81 -13.95 -0.02 13.14
N ARG A 82 -14.40 1.24 13.20
CA ARG A 82 -13.52 2.41 13.18
C ARG A 82 -12.64 2.40 14.44
N ASN A 83 -11.37 2.78 14.30
CA ASN A 83 -10.36 2.85 15.37
C ASN A 83 -9.95 1.50 16.00
N VAL A 84 -10.38 0.38 15.45
CA VAL A 84 -9.89 -0.94 15.87
C VAL A 84 -8.49 -1.17 15.30
N ARG A 85 -7.56 -1.61 16.15
CA ARG A 85 -6.19 -1.95 15.73
C ARG A 85 -6.20 -3.35 15.14
N VAL A 86 -5.65 -3.49 13.93
CA VAL A 86 -5.49 -4.78 13.24
C VAL A 86 -3.99 -5.01 13.02
N GLY A 87 -3.48 -6.13 13.53
CA GLY A 87 -2.13 -6.61 13.22
C GLY A 87 -2.15 -7.43 11.92
N LEU A 88 -1.13 -7.25 11.07
CA LEU A 88 -0.94 -8.05 9.86
C LEU A 88 0.27 -8.96 10.05
N CYS A 89 0.05 -10.27 10.10
CA CYS A 89 1.10 -11.28 10.12
C CYS A 89 1.10 -12.01 8.78
N LEU A 90 1.68 -11.36 7.77
CA LEU A 90 1.69 -11.83 6.40
C LEU A 90 3.14 -11.80 5.87
N PRO A 91 3.52 -12.72 4.98
CA PRO A 91 4.81 -12.63 4.28
C PRO A 91 4.88 -11.34 3.45
N ASN A 92 6.08 -10.97 2.98
CA ASN A 92 6.27 -9.84 2.06
C ASN A 92 5.71 -10.17 0.66
N SER A 93 4.39 -10.18 0.56
CA SER A 93 3.63 -10.51 -0.65
C SER A 93 2.54 -9.46 -0.89
N ALA A 94 1.83 -9.58 -2.00
CA ALA A 94 0.66 -8.77 -2.32
C ALA A 94 -0.40 -8.84 -1.22
N ALA A 95 -0.46 -9.91 -0.43
CA ALA A 95 -1.36 -10.00 0.71
C ALA A 95 -1.08 -8.91 1.77
N LEU A 96 0.19 -8.60 2.03
CA LEU A 96 0.60 -7.51 2.92
C LEU A 96 0.06 -6.16 2.41
N ILE A 97 0.24 -5.91 1.12
CA ILE A 97 -0.21 -4.68 0.44
C ILE A 97 -1.74 -4.58 0.52
N LEU A 98 -2.45 -5.67 0.23
CA LEU A 98 -3.91 -5.74 0.31
C LEU A 98 -4.41 -5.53 1.75
N GLY A 99 -3.73 -6.10 2.76
CA GLY A 99 -4.06 -5.89 4.17
C GLY A 99 -3.85 -4.45 4.60
N TYR A 100 -2.77 -3.81 4.13
CA TYR A 100 -2.46 -2.42 4.43
C TYR A 100 -3.52 -1.45 3.85
N TYR A 101 -3.90 -1.65 2.58
CA TYR A 101 -4.88 -0.79 1.91
C TYR A 101 -6.33 -1.18 2.18
N GLY A 102 -6.59 -2.42 2.60
CA GLY A 102 -7.89 -2.96 2.95
C GLY A 102 -8.42 -2.48 4.30
N ARG A 103 -7.93 -1.34 4.81
CA ARG A 103 -8.51 -0.73 6.02
C ARG A 103 -9.92 -0.25 5.75
N THR A 104 -10.75 -0.40 6.78
CA THR A 104 -12.15 0.03 6.75
C THR A 104 -12.27 1.51 6.46
N ARG A 105 -13.00 1.84 5.38
CA ARG A 105 -13.39 3.22 5.11
C ARG A 105 -14.35 3.68 6.20
N PRO A 106 -14.24 4.93 6.67
CA PRO A 106 -15.33 5.53 7.41
C PRO A 106 -16.54 5.57 6.47
N CYS A 107 -17.64 4.93 6.88
CA CYS A 107 -18.93 5.16 6.23
C CYS A 107 -19.22 6.65 6.39
N ARG A 108 -19.45 7.36 5.28
CA ARG A 108 -20.22 8.60 5.36
C ARG A 108 -21.64 8.17 5.74
N SER A 109 -22.01 8.35 7.01
CA SER A 109 -23.42 8.50 7.37
C SER A 109 -23.87 9.90 6.98
#